data_AF-A0A6N2XDS2-F1
#
_entry.id   AF-A0A6N2XDS2-F1
#
_cell.length_a   1.000
_cell.length_b   1.000
_cell.length_c   1.000
_cell.angle_alpha   90.00
_cell.angle_beta   90.00
_cell.angle_gamma   90.00
#
_symmetry.space_group_name_H-M   'P 1'
#
loop_
_entity.id
_entity.type
_entity.pdbx_description
1 polymer ?
#
loop_
_entity_poly.entity_id
_entity_poly.type
_entity_poly.pdbx_seq_one_letter_code
_entity_poly.pdbx_strand_id
1 'polypeptide(L)'
;MHKDDKRIKKAEKLLYLYPHTDTCYKKLQKAVDNIKSDKYYDIIDMRFFRKMKYREIAEELGLDDNTVYKHKRRLVELVADVLYADDIVKEIMEEIEDEKL
;
A
#
# COMPACT_ATOMS: atom_id res chain seq x y z
N MET A 1 11.08 7.77 9.93
CA MET A 1 10.03 7.74 8.88
C MET A 1 10.59 8.37 7.61
N HIS A 2 11.03 7.57 6.63
CA HIS A 2 11.62 8.09 5.39
C HIS A 2 10.53 8.70 4.51
N LYS A 3 10.54 10.02 4.34
CA LYS A 3 9.62 10.76 3.46
C LYS A 3 9.71 10.33 1.99
N ASP A 4 10.75 9.58 1.61
CA ASP A 4 11.06 9.18 0.23
C ASP A 4 11.26 7.67 0.03
N ASP A 5 10.50 6.83 0.74
CA ASP A 5 10.51 5.40 0.42
C ASP A 5 9.89 5.16 -0.98
N LYS A 6 10.74 4.74 -1.92
CA LYS A 6 10.35 4.43 -3.30
C LYS A 6 9.33 3.29 -3.37
N ARG A 7 9.34 2.37 -2.40
CA ARG A 7 8.43 1.22 -2.34
C ARG A 7 7.00 1.65 -2.08
N ILE A 8 6.79 2.56 -1.13
CA ILE A 8 5.47 3.15 -0.83
C ILE A 8 4.91 3.84 -2.08
N LYS A 9 5.74 4.66 -2.76
CA LYS A 9 5.33 5.36 -4.00
C LYS A 9 4.97 4.38 -5.12
N LYS A 10 5.69 3.26 -5.25
CA LYS A 10 5.36 2.20 -6.23
C LYS A 10 4.06 1.47 -5.84
N ALA A 11 3.88 1.12 -4.58
CA ALA A 11 2.66 0.49 -4.07
C ALA A 11 1.42 1.37 -4.31
N GLU A 12 1.52 2.69 -4.05
CA GLU A 12 0.43 3.64 -4.31
C GLU A 12 0.04 3.66 -5.80
N LYS A 13 1.02 3.66 -6.71
CA LYS A 13 0.77 3.61 -8.16
C LYS A 13 0.13 2.30 -8.57
N LEU A 14 0.60 1.17 -8.03
CA LEU A 14 0.06 -0.15 -8.34
C LEU A 14 -1.39 -0.30 -7.87
N LEU A 15 -1.71 0.17 -6.65
CA LEU A 15 -3.10 0.23 -6.15
C LEU A 15 -4.00 1.05 -7.08
N TYR A 16 -3.50 2.15 -7.61
CA TYR A 16 -4.25 2.98 -8.56
C TYR A 16 -4.51 2.27 -9.90
N LEU A 17 -3.59 1.41 -10.36
CA LEU A 17 -3.76 0.66 -11.60
C LEU A 17 -4.63 -0.59 -11.42
N TYR A 18 -4.69 -1.12 -10.21
CA TYR A 18 -5.28 -2.42 -9.87
C TYR A 18 -6.68 -2.74 -10.47
N PRO A 19 -7.68 -1.84 -10.48
CA PRO A 19 -9.01 -2.17 -11.00
C PRO A 19 -9.12 -2.09 -12.53
N HIS A 20 -8.09 -1.63 -13.22
CA HIS A 20 -8.18 -1.19 -14.61
C HIS A 20 -7.18 -1.88 -15.55
N THR A 21 -6.57 -2.98 -15.12
CA THR A 21 -5.60 -3.74 -15.91
C THR A 21 -5.97 -5.21 -15.95
N ASP A 22 -5.91 -5.83 -17.13
CA ASP A 22 -6.13 -7.28 -17.31
C ASP A 22 -4.98 -8.15 -16.75
N THR A 23 -3.97 -7.54 -16.13
CA THR A 23 -2.81 -8.22 -15.54
C THR A 23 -3.06 -8.66 -14.10
N CYS A 24 -2.80 -9.95 -13.84
CA CYS A 24 -2.96 -10.55 -12.52
C CYS A 24 -1.80 -10.20 -11.58
N TYR A 25 -1.93 -9.14 -10.78
CA TYR A 25 -0.98 -8.81 -9.71
C TYR A 25 -1.22 -9.65 -8.45
N LYS A 26 -0.95 -10.96 -8.50
CA LYS A 26 -1.19 -11.88 -7.37
C LYS A 26 -0.55 -11.40 -6.06
N LYS A 27 0.68 -10.86 -6.12
CA LYS A 27 1.36 -10.31 -4.93
C LYS A 27 0.65 -9.08 -4.36
N LEU A 28 0.15 -8.19 -5.21
CA LEU A 28 -0.63 -7.03 -4.77
C LEU A 28 -1.97 -7.44 -4.18
N GLN A 29 -2.69 -8.37 -4.83
CA GLN A 29 -3.95 -8.89 -4.29
C GLN A 29 -3.73 -9.50 -2.90
N LYS A 30 -2.69 -10.32 -2.73
CA LYS A 30 -2.31 -10.86 -1.42
C LYS A 30 -2.01 -9.74 -0.41
N ALA A 31 -1.23 -8.71 -0.80
CA ALA A 31 -0.91 -7.60 0.09
C ALA A 31 -2.15 -6.80 0.51
N VAL A 32 -3.07 -6.55 -0.41
CA VAL A 32 -4.37 -5.90 -0.13
C VAL A 32 -5.23 -6.78 0.77
N ASP A 33 -5.29 -8.09 0.52
CA ASP A 33 -6.06 -9.03 1.35
C ASP A 33 -5.56 -9.06 2.79
N ASN A 34 -4.24 -8.93 3.01
CA ASN A 34 -3.65 -8.92 4.35
C ASN A 34 -4.09 -7.71 5.19
N ILE A 35 -4.51 -6.61 4.57
CA ILE A 35 -4.94 -5.41 5.30
C ILE A 35 -6.47 -5.25 5.37
N LYS A 36 -7.25 -6.19 4.83
CA LYS A 36 -8.73 -6.11 4.78
C LYS A 36 -9.40 -6.05 6.14
N SER A 37 -8.79 -6.60 7.19
CA SER A 37 -9.32 -6.54 8.55
C SER A 37 -9.08 -5.19 9.24
N ASP A 38 -8.35 -4.27 8.61
CA ASP A 38 -8.09 -2.96 9.17
C ASP A 38 -9.34 -2.09 9.16
N LYS A 39 -9.63 -1.43 10.29
CA LYS A 39 -10.83 -0.59 10.45
C LYS A 39 -10.95 0.58 9.47
N TYR A 40 -9.85 0.95 8.79
CA TYR A 40 -9.84 2.01 7.78
C TYR A 40 -9.63 1.48 6.36
N TYR A 41 -9.73 0.16 6.15
CA TYR A 41 -9.52 -0.46 4.84
C TYR A 41 -10.37 0.18 3.73
N ASP A 42 -11.60 0.61 4.04
CA ASP A 42 -12.50 1.25 3.06
C ASP A 42 -11.88 2.49 2.41
N ILE A 43 -10.90 3.15 3.05
CA ILE A 43 -10.14 4.25 2.44
C ILE A 43 -9.35 3.76 1.21
N ILE A 44 -8.82 2.53 1.21
CA ILE A 44 -8.15 1.95 0.04
C ILE A 44 -9.15 1.74 -1.10
N ASP A 45 -10.27 1.09 -0.81
CA ASP A 45 -11.32 0.83 -1.79
C ASP A 45 -11.82 2.14 -2.42
N MET A 46 -12.23 3.09 -1.59
CA MET A 46 -12.77 4.36 -2.05
C MET A 46 -11.73 5.19 -2.81
N ARG A 47 -10.50 5.30 -2.29
CA ARG A 47 -9.48 6.16 -2.91
C ARG A 47 -8.93 5.57 -4.19
N PHE A 48 -8.62 4.28 -4.21
CA PHE A 48 -7.87 3.67 -5.30
C PHE A 48 -8.75 2.90 -6.27
N PHE A 49 -9.82 2.25 -5.81
CA PHE A 49 -10.67 1.43 -6.68
C PHE A 49 -11.84 2.24 -7.23
N ARG A 50 -12.47 3.06 -6.38
CA ARG A 50 -13.59 3.94 -6.76
C ARG A 50 -13.18 5.36 -7.15
N LYS A 51 -11.90 5.71 -7.02
CA LYS A 51 -11.31 7.01 -7.42
C LYS A 51 -11.89 8.24 -6.71
N MET A 52 -12.44 8.08 -5.51
CA MET A 52 -13.01 9.18 -4.73
C MET A 52 -11.92 10.15 -4.24
N LYS A 53 -12.26 11.44 -4.13
CA LYS A 53 -11.43 12.51 -3.56
C LYS A 53 -11.38 12.38 -2.03
N TYR A 54 -10.32 12.93 -1.41
CA TYR A 54 -10.17 12.88 0.06
C TYR A 54 -11.38 13.46 0.80
N ARG A 55 -11.90 14.59 0.33
CA ARG A 55 -13.09 15.21 0.88
C ARG A 55 -14.34 14.32 0.83
N GLU A 56 -14.57 13.64 -0.29
CA GLU A 56 -15.71 12.73 -0.45
C GLU A 56 -15.60 11.53 0.52
N ILE A 57 -14.39 11.00 0.69
CA ILE A 57 -14.10 9.91 1.63
C ILE A 57 -14.27 10.39 3.08
N ALA A 58 -13.82 11.61 3.37
CA ALA A 58 -13.93 12.22 4.69
C ALA A 58 -15.41 12.41 5.08
N GLU A 59 -16.22 12.92 4.15
CA GLU A 59 -17.67 13.06 4.31
C GLU A 59 -18.35 11.69 4.54
N GLU A 60 -18.03 10.67 3.73
CA GLU A 60 -18.60 9.31 3.85
C GLU A 60 -18.27 8.64 5.19
N LEU A 61 -17.05 8.83 5.70
CA LEU A 61 -16.58 8.20 6.94
C LEU A 61 -16.77 9.04 8.20
N GLY A 62 -17.28 10.28 8.08
CA GLY A 62 -17.36 11.22 9.20
C GLY A 62 -15.98 11.58 9.78
N LEU A 63 -14.96 11.69 8.92
CA LEU A 63 -13.57 12.02 9.28
C LEU A 63 -13.18 13.39 8.71
N ASP A 64 -12.02 13.90 9.11
CA ASP A 64 -11.37 15.03 8.43
C ASP A 64 -10.43 14.57 7.31
N ASP A 65 -10.25 15.40 6.28
CA ASP A 65 -9.37 15.14 5.14
C ASP A 65 -7.94 14.74 5.55
N ASN A 66 -7.40 15.36 6.60
CA ASN A 66 -6.05 15.07 7.09
C ASN A 66 -5.98 13.68 7.74
N THR A 67 -7.00 13.28 8.47
CA THR A 67 -7.13 11.95 9.06
C THR A 67 -7.28 10.88 7.97
N VAL A 68 -8.09 11.13 6.93
CA VAL A 68 -8.15 10.25 5.75
C VAL A 68 -6.77 10.12 5.10
N TYR A 69 -6.07 11.23 4.88
CA TYR A 69 -4.73 11.22 4.29
C TYR A 69 -3.73 10.39 5.13
N LYS A 70 -3.73 10.57 6.46
CA LYS A 70 -2.86 9.82 7.39
C LYS A 70 -3.17 8.32 7.38
N HIS A 71 -4.44 7.94 7.47
CA HIS A 71 -4.82 6.53 7.46
C HIS A 71 -4.55 5.88 6.10
N LYS A 72 -4.86 6.57 5.00
CA LYS A 72 -4.47 6.14 3.65
C LYS A 72 -2.98 5.88 3.57
N ARG A 73 -2.15 6.82 4.04
CA ARG A 73 -0.70 6.68 4.00
C ARG A 73 -0.23 5.43 4.75
N ARG A 74 -0.70 5.23 5.98
CA ARG A 74 -0.37 4.03 6.79
C ARG A 74 -0.81 2.74 6.08
N LEU A 75 -1.99 2.72 5.48
CA LEU A 75 -2.48 1.53 4.76
C LEU A 75 -1.61 1.21 3.53
N VAL A 76 -1.18 2.22 2.77
CA VAL A 76 -0.25 2.03 1.64
C VAL A 76 1.12 1.56 2.12
N GLU A 77 1.59 2.04 3.27
CA GLU A 77 2.81 1.55 3.93
C GLU A 77 2.69 0.05 4.26
N LEU A 78 1.59 -0.39 4.87
CA LEU A 78 1.34 -1.81 5.16
C LEU A 78 1.27 -2.67 3.88
N VAL A 79 0.63 -2.17 2.82
CA VAL A 79 0.62 -2.85 1.53
C VAL A 79 2.03 -2.99 0.97
N ALA A 80 2.85 -1.93 1.06
CA ALA A 80 4.23 -1.96 0.59
C ALA A 80 5.07 -2.98 1.38
N ASP A 81 4.95 -3.02 2.71
CA ASP A 81 5.68 -3.96 3.56
C ASP A 81 5.42 -5.42 3.15
N VAL A 82 4.15 -5.78 2.90
CA VAL A 82 3.80 -7.13 2.46
C VAL A 82 4.21 -7.38 1.00
N LEU A 83 4.04 -6.39 0.12
CA LEU A 83 4.33 -6.52 -1.30
C LEU A 83 5.82 -6.73 -1.58
N TYR A 84 6.68 -6.08 -0.81
CA TYR A 84 8.14 -6.08 -0.98
C TYR A 84 8.88 -6.95 0.04
N ALA A 85 8.18 -7.70 0.90
CA ALA A 85 8.79 -8.56 1.90
C ALA A 85 9.83 -9.53 1.30
N ASP A 86 9.48 -10.20 0.19
CA ASP A 86 10.39 -11.14 -0.48
C ASP A 86 11.67 -10.45 -0.98
N ASP A 87 11.52 -9.23 -1.50
CA ASP A 87 12.65 -8.47 -2.06
C ASP A 87 13.62 -8.05 -0.94
N ILE A 88 13.08 -7.62 0.21
CA ILE A 88 13.88 -7.28 1.40
C ILE A 88 14.61 -8.51 1.95
N VAL A 89 13.91 -9.65 2.06
CA VAL A 89 14.53 -10.90 2.52
C VAL A 89 15.69 -11.28 1.61
N LYS A 90 15.52 -11.13 0.29
CA LYS A 90 16.56 -11.40 -0.68
C LYS A 90 17.76 -10.46 -0.53
N GLU A 91 17.52 -9.16 -0.41
CA GLU A 91 18.58 -8.16 -0.16
C GLU A 91 19.41 -8.52 1.08
N ILE A 92 18.75 -8.85 2.20
CA ILE A 92 19.43 -9.23 3.45
C ILE A 92 20.24 -10.53 3.28
N MET A 93 19.71 -11.51 2.54
CA MET A 93 20.42 -12.78 2.31
C MET A 93 21.68 -12.58 1.47
N GLU A 94 21.62 -11.72 0.44
CA GLU A 94 22.76 -11.37 -0.41
C GLU A 94 23.86 -10.66 0.41
N GLU A 95 23.49 -9.71 1.27
CA GLU A 95 24.45 -9.03 2.17
C GLU A 95 25.19 -10.01 3.11
N ILE A 96 24.47 -11.00 3.65
CA ILE A 96 25.06 -12.03 4.53
C ILE A 96 26.03 -12.94 3.76
N GLU A 97 25.76 -13.20 2.48
CA GLU A 97 26.66 -14.00 1.62
C GLU A 97 27.94 -13.21 1.29
N ASP A 98 27.82 -11.92 0.99
CA ASP A 98 28.94 -11.03 0.68
C ASP A 98 29.86 -10.80 1.89
N GLU A 99 29.32 -10.74 3.12
CA GLU A 99 30.11 -10.60 4.36
C GLU A 99 30.89 -11.87 4.75
N LYS A 100 30.55 -13.03 4.17
CA LYS A 100 31.22 -14.32 4.43
C LYS A 100 32.37 -14.62 3.46
N LEU A 101 32.60 -13.75 2.48
CA LEU A 101 33.69 -13.80 1.49
C LEU A 101 34.86 -12.89 1.91
#